data_AF-A0A7M1SVF1-F1
#
_entry.id   AF-A0A7M1SVF1-F1
#
_cell.length_a   1.000
_cell.length_b   1.000
_cell.length_c   1.000
_cell.angle_alpha   90.00
_cell.angle_beta   90.00
_cell.angle_gamma   90.00
#
_symmetry.space_group_name_H-M   'P 1'
#
loop_
_entity.id
_entity.type
_entity.pdbx_description
1 polymer ?
#
loop_
_entity_poly.entity_id
_entity_poly.type
_entity_poly.pdbx_seq_one_letter_code
_entity_poly.pdbx_strand_id
1 'polypeptide(L)'
;MSHDDTPRSPSRRSLVAGLAATGGLAALLATPAEAAADPLTRRLFVEDFRTASDQQAWEDAVAACHALTGGAHLIASAPTYDFTAPIDLTGLSNVTIEGLGADTTTLRADPSLTGSLTRVFFIGGSASTRNITFRNLGFDGGMTGEPSGHARDGAQPRPFPSDGYLRTGIFAQGPHAPTSPTLGEVNGITVENCRFYGLEHLPVHVNGARNVAVRDTYFRRCKDVGFTFCHSVQFHHNRIEWSADNGVSLSRGCREVTCSGNTIAGSFFSGIFAGGFGDDIGPSHLAIVGNTVSNSGIGGIELTRGTCDTLVQGNVVEGVLRGVGTWNSDGNGPWYGVGIMISGMPLNHSSSFSSGDQGDYEQLAERHVIVGNLVRNAERCGILFHGTDHLTVLGNGVHNPGSEYYIDGVTPIPDDATYRNVGIGAFAPAAGSSTNTTIMTNQITDSRGGVMTYGIIPRQPSTGMIAGNVIEGAAQTTPEGFPAPTHSSASRPAASAFPPGSSIFDTTTNSPLWSDGSTWRDASGSPA
;
A
#
# COMPACT_ATOMS: atom_id res chain seq x y z
N MET A 1 -85.32 17.00 -3.96
CA MET A 1 -84.46 16.39 -2.93
C MET A 1 -83.51 15.43 -3.63
N SER A 2 -82.20 15.66 -3.42
CA SER A 2 -80.99 14.90 -3.84
C SER A 2 -80.84 14.58 -5.34
N HIS A 3 -79.91 15.24 -6.07
CA HIS A 3 -78.47 14.91 -6.19
C HIS A 3 -78.27 13.47 -6.70
N ASP A 4 -77.65 13.20 -7.85
CA ASP A 4 -76.29 13.63 -8.15
C ASP A 4 -75.98 13.72 -9.66
N ASP A 5 -75.16 14.71 -9.99
CA ASP A 5 -74.53 14.98 -11.29
C ASP A 5 -73.17 14.28 -11.35
N THR A 6 -72.86 13.58 -12.44
CA THR A 6 -71.71 13.92 -13.31
C THR A 6 -71.58 12.95 -14.49
N PRO A 7 -71.39 13.46 -15.72
CA PRO A 7 -71.25 12.66 -16.93
C PRO A 7 -69.79 12.29 -17.28
N ARG A 8 -69.70 11.18 -18.01
CA ARG A 8 -68.50 10.55 -18.58
C ARG A 8 -67.73 11.47 -19.54
N SER A 9 -66.41 11.36 -19.49
CA SER A 9 -65.46 11.92 -20.44
C SER A 9 -65.56 11.29 -21.84
N PRO A 10 -65.41 12.08 -22.93
CA PRO A 10 -65.05 11.56 -24.24
C PRO A 10 -63.58 11.86 -24.60
N SER A 11 -62.88 10.76 -24.86
CA SER A 11 -61.85 10.48 -25.89
C SER A 11 -60.92 11.58 -26.43
N ARG A 12 -59.62 11.23 -26.36
CA ARG A 12 -58.53 11.65 -27.25
C ARG A 12 -58.94 11.65 -28.74
N ARG A 13 -58.57 12.74 -29.42
CA ARG A 13 -58.57 13.03 -30.88
C ARG A 13 -59.60 14.08 -31.29
N SER A 14 -59.21 15.34 -31.14
CA SER A 14 -59.57 16.44 -32.05
C SER A 14 -59.09 17.75 -31.41
N LEU A 15 -57.95 18.27 -31.84
CA LEU A 15 -57.65 19.73 -31.88
C LEU A 15 -56.23 19.92 -32.45
N VAL A 16 -56.09 19.65 -33.76
CA VAL A 16 -55.08 20.29 -34.59
C VAL A 16 -55.86 21.16 -35.56
N ALA A 17 -56.09 22.41 -35.19
CA ALA A 17 -56.41 23.53 -36.09
C ALA A 17 -56.43 24.83 -35.28
N GLY A 18 -55.51 25.73 -35.61
CA GLY A 18 -55.61 27.16 -35.27
C GLY A 18 -54.67 27.64 -34.17
N LEU A 19 -53.47 28.10 -34.55
CA LEU A 19 -53.09 29.51 -34.46
C LEU A 19 -51.66 29.66 -34.97
N ALA A 20 -51.53 30.18 -36.19
CA ALA A 20 -50.32 30.86 -36.62
C ALA A 20 -50.37 32.29 -36.07
N ALA A 21 -49.56 32.60 -35.06
CA ALA A 21 -49.21 33.98 -34.72
C ALA A 21 -47.97 34.03 -33.81
N THR A 22 -47.00 34.84 -34.23
CA THR A 22 -45.95 35.49 -33.42
C THR A 22 -44.87 34.62 -32.77
N GLY A 23 -43.77 34.38 -33.51
CA GLY A 23 -42.44 34.95 -33.23
C GLY A 23 -41.70 34.69 -31.91
N GLY A 24 -42.29 34.04 -30.90
CA GLY A 24 -41.68 33.81 -29.59
C GLY A 24 -41.19 32.39 -29.34
N LEU A 25 -41.46 31.44 -30.24
CA LEU A 25 -41.20 30.01 -30.00
C LEU A 25 -39.82 29.53 -30.50
N ALA A 26 -39.13 30.30 -31.34
CA ALA A 26 -37.82 29.90 -31.87
C ALA A 26 -36.68 30.02 -30.83
N ALA A 27 -36.86 30.82 -29.77
CA ALA A 27 -35.92 30.90 -28.65
C ALA A 27 -36.17 29.84 -27.56
N LEU A 28 -37.34 29.18 -27.58
CA LEU A 28 -37.68 28.09 -26.66
C LEU A 28 -37.38 26.70 -27.24
N LEU A 29 -37.02 26.63 -28.53
CA LEU A 29 -36.61 25.40 -29.23
C LEU A 29 -35.09 25.30 -29.42
N ALA A 30 -34.34 26.23 -28.84
CA ALA A 30 -32.87 26.22 -28.79
C ALA A 30 -32.33 25.98 -27.37
N THR A 31 -33.18 25.52 -26.44
CA THR A 31 -32.67 24.87 -25.23
C THR A 31 -32.07 23.53 -25.66
N PRO A 32 -30.81 23.23 -25.29
CA PRO A 32 -30.32 21.86 -25.38
C PRO A 32 -31.37 20.98 -24.71
N ALA A 33 -31.70 19.84 -25.32
CA ALA A 33 -32.53 18.86 -24.65
C ALA A 33 -31.91 18.64 -23.26
N GLU A 34 -32.58 19.08 -22.19
CA GLU A 34 -32.24 18.65 -20.84
C GLU A 34 -32.21 17.13 -20.93
N ALA A 35 -31.01 16.56 -20.84
CA ALA A 35 -30.82 15.15 -20.57
C ALA A 35 -31.51 14.90 -19.23
N ALA A 36 -32.81 14.67 -19.30
CA ALA A 36 -33.66 14.51 -18.15
C ALA A 36 -33.22 13.20 -17.50
N ALA A 37 -32.37 13.32 -16.49
CA ALA A 37 -32.08 12.26 -15.55
C ALA A 37 -33.39 11.54 -15.25
N ASP A 38 -33.46 10.23 -15.49
CA ASP A 38 -34.64 9.47 -15.09
C ASP A 38 -34.76 9.60 -13.56
N PRO A 39 -35.75 10.37 -13.06
CA PRO A 39 -35.80 10.73 -11.64
C PRO A 39 -36.07 9.51 -10.76
N LEU A 40 -36.48 8.38 -11.36
CA LEU A 40 -36.69 7.11 -10.67
C LEU A 40 -35.41 6.29 -10.52
N THR A 41 -34.44 6.42 -11.43
CA THR A 41 -33.22 5.61 -11.40
C THR A 41 -31.98 6.37 -10.97
N ARG A 42 -31.96 7.72 -11.04
CA ARG A 42 -30.78 8.57 -10.73
C ARG A 42 -29.53 8.18 -11.52
N ARG A 43 -29.74 7.58 -12.69
CA ARG A 43 -28.71 7.17 -13.63
C ARG A 43 -28.53 8.27 -14.65
N LEU A 44 -27.29 8.69 -14.82
CA LEU A 44 -26.87 9.68 -15.80
C LEU A 44 -25.90 8.98 -16.74
N PHE A 45 -26.17 8.95 -18.04
CA PHE A 45 -25.16 8.52 -19.00
C PHE A 45 -24.36 9.73 -19.43
N VAL A 46 -23.03 9.63 -19.40
CA VAL A 46 -22.15 10.72 -19.86
C VAL A 46 -22.50 11.12 -21.31
N GLU A 47 -22.86 10.13 -22.13
CA GLU A 47 -23.24 10.33 -23.53
C GLU A 47 -24.43 11.25 -23.72
N ASP A 48 -25.38 11.26 -22.77
CA ASP A 48 -26.59 12.08 -22.88
C ASP A 48 -26.25 13.59 -22.81
N PHE A 49 -25.05 13.93 -22.31
CA PHE A 49 -24.53 15.29 -22.22
C PHE A 49 -23.55 15.64 -23.34
N ARG A 50 -23.30 14.73 -24.30
CA ARG A 50 -22.27 14.93 -25.32
C ARG A 50 -22.71 15.96 -26.37
N THR A 51 -22.15 17.17 -26.27
CA THR A 51 -22.45 18.27 -27.19
C THR A 51 -21.31 18.58 -28.17
N ALA A 52 -20.05 18.50 -27.72
CA ALA A 52 -18.88 18.84 -28.55
C ALA A 52 -17.65 17.95 -28.30
N SER A 53 -17.40 17.57 -27.04
CA SER A 53 -16.23 16.78 -26.64
C SER A 53 -16.57 15.89 -25.44
N ASP A 54 -15.71 14.91 -25.17
CA ASP A 54 -15.82 14.08 -23.96
C ASP A 54 -15.61 14.91 -22.71
N GLN A 55 -14.64 15.83 -22.73
CA GLN A 55 -14.40 16.78 -21.65
C GLN A 55 -15.71 17.50 -21.24
N GLN A 56 -16.39 18.14 -22.19
CA GLN A 56 -17.62 18.88 -21.89
C GLN A 56 -18.74 17.95 -21.42
N ALA A 57 -18.88 16.77 -22.04
CA ALA A 57 -19.89 15.80 -21.64
C ALA A 57 -19.73 15.36 -20.17
N TRP A 58 -18.49 15.12 -19.73
CA TRP A 58 -18.19 14.78 -18.34
C TRP A 58 -18.42 15.95 -17.38
N GLU A 59 -18.01 17.17 -17.74
CA GLU A 59 -18.25 18.38 -16.95
C GLU A 59 -19.74 18.63 -16.75
N ASP A 60 -20.54 18.54 -17.81
CA ASP A 60 -21.99 18.72 -17.77
C ASP A 60 -22.68 17.61 -16.96
N ALA A 61 -22.23 16.35 -17.10
CA ALA A 61 -22.79 15.24 -16.34
C ALA A 61 -22.45 15.34 -14.84
N VAL A 62 -21.27 15.84 -14.49
CA VAL A 62 -20.89 16.15 -13.09
C VAL A 62 -21.68 17.33 -12.54
N ALA A 63 -21.89 18.38 -13.33
CA ALA A 63 -22.76 19.49 -12.95
C ALA A 63 -24.21 19.00 -12.68
N ALA A 64 -24.71 18.07 -13.49
CA ALA A 64 -26.00 17.42 -13.25
C ALA A 64 -26.00 16.60 -11.94
N CYS A 65 -24.89 15.92 -11.60
CA CYS A 65 -24.77 15.24 -10.31
C CYS A 65 -24.93 16.21 -9.12
N HIS A 66 -24.36 17.42 -9.20
CA HIS A 66 -24.50 18.45 -8.15
C HIS A 66 -25.95 18.92 -7.96
N ALA A 67 -26.76 18.90 -9.03
CA ALA A 67 -28.16 19.30 -8.97
C ALA A 67 -29.07 18.22 -8.34
N LEU A 68 -28.60 16.97 -8.24
CA LEU A 68 -29.38 15.86 -7.69
C LEU A 68 -29.29 15.79 -6.16
N THR A 69 -30.43 15.58 -5.52
CA THR A 69 -30.47 15.31 -4.07
C THR A 69 -30.38 13.80 -3.80
N GLY A 70 -29.50 13.42 -2.87
CA GLY A 70 -29.38 12.04 -2.40
C GLY A 70 -28.49 11.09 -3.22
N GLY A 71 -27.63 11.62 -4.10
CA GLY A 71 -26.63 10.85 -4.84
C GLY A 71 -26.96 10.59 -6.31
N ALA A 72 -25.98 10.12 -7.06
CA ALA A 72 -26.08 9.88 -8.50
C ALA A 72 -25.29 8.64 -8.94
N HIS A 73 -25.72 8.04 -10.04
CA HIS A 73 -25.00 6.97 -10.71
C HIS A 73 -24.63 7.42 -12.13
N LEU A 74 -23.40 7.88 -12.28
CA LEU A 74 -22.84 8.36 -13.54
C LEU A 74 -22.23 7.18 -14.32
N ILE A 75 -22.71 6.95 -15.53
CA ILE A 75 -22.38 5.79 -16.36
C ILE A 75 -21.66 6.26 -17.61
N ALA A 76 -20.47 5.72 -17.80
CA ALA A 76 -19.62 5.92 -18.95
C ALA A 76 -19.79 4.74 -19.91
N SER A 77 -20.69 4.85 -20.90
CA SER A 77 -21.04 3.74 -21.80
C SER A 77 -20.23 3.65 -23.09
N ALA A 78 -19.50 4.71 -23.48
CA ALA A 78 -18.60 4.68 -24.62
C ALA A 78 -17.33 3.85 -24.33
N PRO A 79 -16.71 3.27 -25.38
CA PRO A 79 -15.48 2.49 -25.22
C PRO A 79 -14.27 3.36 -24.83
N THR A 80 -14.28 4.65 -25.15
CA THR A 80 -13.16 5.56 -24.89
C THR A 80 -13.65 6.98 -24.64
N TYR A 81 -12.96 7.68 -23.73
CA TYR A 81 -13.12 9.12 -23.49
C TYR A 81 -11.76 9.81 -23.47
N ASP A 82 -11.69 10.93 -24.19
CA ASP A 82 -10.49 11.76 -24.33
C ASP A 82 -10.63 13.06 -23.52
N PHE A 83 -9.72 13.26 -22.55
CA PHE A 83 -9.75 14.41 -21.64
C PHE A 83 -8.64 15.41 -21.92
N THR A 84 -8.97 16.70 -21.86
CA THR A 84 -8.01 17.80 -21.99
C THR A 84 -7.76 18.51 -20.66
N ALA A 85 -8.62 18.30 -19.66
CA ALA A 85 -8.48 18.86 -18.32
C ALA A 85 -9.06 17.90 -17.24
N PRO A 86 -8.66 18.03 -15.97
CA PRO A 86 -9.23 17.24 -14.89
C PRO A 86 -10.73 17.47 -14.70
N ILE A 87 -11.46 16.41 -14.39
CA ILE A 87 -12.86 16.47 -13.92
C ILE A 87 -12.87 16.63 -12.40
N ASP A 88 -13.36 17.78 -11.94
CA ASP A 88 -13.48 18.10 -10.51
C ASP A 88 -14.74 17.47 -9.92
N LEU A 89 -14.56 16.63 -8.91
CA LEU A 89 -15.63 15.95 -8.18
C LEU A 89 -15.86 16.57 -6.79
N THR A 90 -15.19 17.69 -6.48
CA THR A 90 -15.27 18.36 -5.19
C THR A 90 -16.71 18.76 -4.86
N GLY A 91 -17.17 18.41 -3.66
CA GLY A 91 -18.51 18.74 -3.17
C GLY A 91 -19.58 17.70 -3.51
N LEU A 92 -19.25 16.68 -4.31
CA LEU A 92 -20.16 15.57 -4.59
C LEU A 92 -20.33 14.66 -3.36
N SER A 93 -21.50 14.04 -3.27
CA SER A 93 -21.81 13.07 -2.22
C SER A 93 -22.63 11.90 -2.77
N ASN A 94 -22.24 10.68 -2.41
CA ASN A 94 -22.93 9.44 -2.80
C ASN A 94 -23.00 9.27 -4.33
N VAL A 95 -21.86 9.41 -5.00
CA VAL A 95 -21.77 9.28 -6.46
C VAL A 95 -21.01 8.02 -6.82
N THR A 96 -21.62 7.19 -7.66
CA THR A 96 -20.92 6.09 -8.33
C THR A 96 -20.63 6.49 -9.76
N ILE A 97 -19.38 6.35 -10.19
CA ILE A 97 -18.90 6.54 -11.55
C ILE A 97 -18.52 5.16 -12.08
N GLU A 98 -19.25 4.69 -13.09
CA GLU A 98 -19.17 3.32 -13.58
C GLU A 98 -18.91 3.27 -15.09
N GLY A 99 -17.94 2.47 -15.53
CA GLY A 99 -17.81 2.06 -16.93
C GLY A 99 -18.48 0.70 -17.21
N LEU A 100 -18.42 0.24 -18.46
CA LEU A 100 -18.96 -1.07 -18.84
C LEU A 100 -18.01 -2.23 -18.51
N GLY A 101 -16.79 -1.93 -18.03
CA GLY A 101 -15.76 -2.91 -17.68
C GLY A 101 -14.37 -2.30 -17.75
N ALA A 102 -13.45 -2.78 -16.90
CA ALA A 102 -12.08 -2.28 -16.78
C ALA A 102 -11.28 -2.30 -18.10
N ASP A 103 -11.61 -3.23 -19.00
CA ASP A 103 -11.01 -3.36 -20.34
C ASP A 103 -11.93 -2.87 -21.46
N THR A 104 -13.14 -2.40 -21.14
CA THR A 104 -14.17 -2.00 -22.11
C THR A 104 -14.33 -0.50 -22.19
N THR A 105 -14.31 0.20 -21.05
CA THR A 105 -14.44 1.66 -20.99
C THR A 105 -13.11 2.26 -20.55
N THR A 106 -12.42 2.95 -21.48
CA THR A 106 -11.08 3.52 -21.21
C THR A 106 -11.12 5.05 -21.15
N LEU A 107 -10.51 5.61 -20.11
CA LEU A 107 -10.31 7.04 -19.90
C LEU A 107 -8.83 7.35 -20.18
N ARG A 108 -8.55 8.36 -21.01
CA ARG A 108 -7.17 8.75 -21.36
C ARG A 108 -7.04 10.24 -21.65
N ALA A 109 -5.81 10.72 -21.75
CA ALA A 109 -5.57 12.08 -22.22
C ALA A 109 -5.91 12.20 -23.72
N ASP A 110 -6.47 13.33 -24.13
CA ASP A 110 -6.67 13.64 -25.54
C ASP A 110 -5.31 13.66 -26.27
N PRO A 111 -5.13 12.89 -27.36
CA PRO A 111 -3.87 12.83 -28.10
C PRO A 111 -3.38 14.18 -28.64
N SER A 112 -4.27 15.17 -28.78
CA SER A 112 -3.94 16.53 -29.22
C SER A 112 -3.52 17.47 -28.09
N LEU A 113 -3.65 17.05 -26.82
CA LEU A 113 -3.27 17.86 -25.66
C LEU A 113 -1.76 18.09 -25.64
N THR A 114 -1.33 19.35 -25.68
CA THR A 114 0.09 19.69 -25.51
C THR A 114 0.57 19.29 -24.11
N GLY A 115 1.61 18.47 -24.04
CA GLY A 115 2.15 17.93 -22.79
C GLY A 115 1.29 16.83 -22.19
N SER A 116 0.90 16.98 -20.92
CA SER A 116 0.27 15.91 -20.14
C SER A 116 -0.99 16.33 -19.43
N LEU A 117 -1.93 15.40 -19.32
CA LEU A 117 -3.06 15.51 -18.41
C LEU A 117 -2.59 15.08 -17.01
N THR A 118 -2.67 16.00 -16.04
CA THR A 118 -2.16 15.73 -14.69
C THR A 118 -2.96 14.65 -13.95
N ARG A 119 -4.27 14.59 -14.17
CA ARG A 119 -5.21 13.63 -13.58
C ARG A 119 -6.50 13.57 -14.38
N VAL A 120 -7.20 12.43 -14.40
CA VAL A 120 -8.59 12.39 -14.92
C VAL A 120 -9.54 12.95 -13.87
N PHE A 121 -9.56 12.38 -12.67
CA PHE A 121 -10.46 12.82 -11.59
C PHE A 121 -9.70 13.55 -10.49
N PHE A 122 -10.31 14.62 -9.99
CA PHE A 122 -9.78 15.46 -8.93
C PHE A 122 -10.79 15.67 -7.80
N ILE A 123 -10.33 15.58 -6.55
CA ILE A 123 -11.03 16.03 -5.35
C ILE A 123 -10.04 16.87 -4.53
N GLY A 124 -10.35 18.12 -4.20
CA GLY A 124 -9.43 18.92 -3.39
C GLY A 124 -9.78 20.39 -3.18
N GLY A 125 -11.05 20.80 -3.34
CA GLY A 125 -11.49 22.15 -2.96
C GLY A 125 -12.03 22.25 -1.52
N SER A 126 -12.70 23.37 -1.21
CA SER A 126 -13.20 23.67 0.14
C SER A 126 -14.50 22.95 0.51
N ALA A 127 -15.26 22.47 -0.47
CA ALA A 127 -16.48 21.72 -0.22
C ALA A 127 -16.18 20.26 0.17
N SER A 128 -16.89 19.75 1.16
CA SER A 128 -16.72 18.35 1.61
C SER A 128 -17.22 17.38 0.54
N THR A 129 -16.44 16.33 0.28
CA THR A 129 -16.73 15.31 -0.73
C THR A 129 -16.85 13.95 -0.06
N ARG A 130 -17.92 13.21 -0.33
CA ARG A 130 -18.23 11.97 0.39
C ARG A 130 -18.70 10.82 -0.48
N ASN A 131 -18.32 9.59 -0.15
CA ASN A 131 -18.87 8.36 -0.74
C ASN A 131 -18.82 8.38 -2.29
N ILE A 132 -17.62 8.58 -2.84
CA ILE A 132 -17.36 8.53 -4.28
C ILE A 132 -16.82 7.15 -4.63
N THR A 133 -17.48 6.46 -5.55
CA THR A 133 -17.08 5.13 -6.01
C THR A 133 -16.71 5.18 -7.48
N PHE A 134 -15.52 4.70 -7.83
CA PHE A 134 -15.09 4.45 -9.19
C PHE A 134 -15.12 2.95 -9.43
N ARG A 135 -15.81 2.48 -10.47
CA ARG A 135 -15.85 1.05 -10.77
C ARG A 135 -15.89 0.73 -12.25
N ASN A 136 -15.34 -0.41 -12.64
CA ASN A 136 -15.43 -0.93 -14.01
C ASN A 136 -14.86 0.04 -15.06
N LEU A 137 -13.78 0.77 -14.72
CA LEU A 137 -13.13 1.76 -15.58
C LEU A 137 -11.67 1.37 -15.87
N GLY A 138 -11.25 1.57 -17.11
CA GLY A 138 -9.85 1.54 -17.54
C GLY A 138 -9.27 2.95 -17.60
N PHE A 139 -8.02 3.10 -17.19
CA PHE A 139 -7.23 4.33 -17.30
C PHE A 139 -5.96 4.02 -18.10
N ASP A 140 -5.78 4.70 -19.22
CA ASP A 140 -4.62 4.54 -20.09
C ASP A 140 -3.71 5.77 -19.99
N GLY A 141 -2.49 5.53 -19.54
CA GLY A 141 -1.41 6.51 -19.40
C GLY A 141 -0.83 6.98 -20.73
N GLY A 142 -1.05 6.27 -21.83
CA GLY A 142 -0.45 6.55 -23.14
C GLY A 142 1.02 6.11 -23.26
N MET A 143 1.50 5.25 -22.35
CA MET A 143 2.87 4.72 -22.40
C MET A 143 3.10 3.97 -23.72
N THR A 144 4.15 4.36 -24.45
CA THR A 144 4.56 3.74 -25.71
C THR A 144 5.61 2.67 -25.45
N GLY A 145 5.33 1.43 -25.82
CA GLY A 145 6.27 0.30 -25.68
C GLY A 145 6.00 -0.57 -24.46
N GLU A 146 5.96 -1.89 -24.72
CA GLU A 146 5.90 -2.92 -23.70
C GLU A 146 7.33 -3.34 -23.30
N PRO A 147 7.60 -3.66 -22.02
CA PRO A 147 8.89 -4.20 -21.64
C PRO A 147 9.18 -5.51 -22.38
N SER A 148 10.42 -5.69 -22.82
CA SER A 148 10.91 -6.94 -23.39
C SER A 148 11.39 -7.87 -22.28
N GLY A 149 10.61 -8.93 -22.00
CA GLY A 149 10.99 -10.00 -21.06
C GLY A 149 10.59 -9.79 -19.59
N HIS A 150 10.73 -10.86 -18.79
CA HIS A 150 10.62 -10.82 -17.32
C HIS A 150 11.92 -10.29 -16.71
N ALA A 151 12.26 -9.03 -16.99
CA ALA A 151 13.51 -8.49 -16.49
C ALA A 151 13.38 -8.22 -14.98
N ARG A 152 14.30 -8.79 -14.20
CA ARG A 152 14.69 -8.39 -12.83
C ARG A 152 15.23 -6.94 -12.78
N ASP A 153 14.87 -6.12 -13.75
CA ASP A 153 15.51 -4.86 -14.03
C ASP A 153 14.44 -3.78 -13.87
N GLY A 154 14.39 -3.19 -12.69
CA GLY A 154 13.53 -2.04 -12.45
C GLY A 154 13.78 -0.90 -13.46
N ALA A 155 14.95 -0.85 -14.11
CA ALA A 155 15.30 0.19 -15.07
C ALA A 155 14.55 0.11 -16.42
N GLN A 156 13.53 -0.75 -16.56
CA GLN A 156 12.75 -0.83 -17.79
C GLN A 156 12.13 0.55 -18.09
N PRO A 157 12.50 1.20 -19.21
CA PRO A 157 12.04 2.54 -19.53
C PRO A 157 10.52 2.56 -19.62
N ARG A 158 9.91 3.67 -19.22
CA ARG A 158 8.49 3.96 -19.45
C ARG A 158 8.42 5.14 -20.41
N PRO A 159 8.49 4.89 -21.73
CA PRO A 159 8.49 5.96 -22.71
C PRO A 159 7.08 6.53 -22.80
N PHE A 160 6.97 7.83 -22.68
CA PHE A 160 5.73 8.58 -22.90
C PHE A 160 5.88 9.43 -24.17
N PRO A 161 4.79 9.66 -24.91
CA PRO A 161 4.80 10.65 -25.98
C PRO A 161 5.08 12.05 -25.42
N SER A 162 5.48 12.99 -26.28
CA SER A 162 5.67 14.39 -25.87
C SER A 162 4.36 15.06 -25.45
N ASP A 163 3.26 14.60 -26.02
CA ASP A 163 1.93 15.21 -25.95
C ASP A 163 0.88 14.11 -25.76
N GLY A 164 -0.26 14.44 -25.14
CA GLY A 164 -1.41 13.56 -25.04
C GLY A 164 -1.22 12.32 -24.16
N TYR A 165 -0.54 12.45 -23.01
CA TYR A 165 -0.40 11.35 -22.03
C TYR A 165 -0.96 11.68 -20.65
N LEU A 166 -1.28 10.64 -19.88
CA LEU A 166 -1.94 10.75 -18.58
C LEU A 166 -0.98 10.41 -17.44
N ARG A 167 -0.92 11.29 -16.43
CA ARG A 167 -0.04 11.12 -15.26
C ARG A 167 -0.69 10.36 -14.10
N THR A 168 -1.92 10.69 -13.72
CA THR A 168 -2.64 10.11 -12.57
C THR A 168 -4.07 9.77 -12.98
N GLY A 169 -4.67 8.69 -12.49
CA GLY A 169 -6.08 8.41 -12.79
C GLY A 169 -6.97 9.21 -11.84
N ILE A 170 -6.81 8.93 -10.55
CA ILE A 170 -7.61 9.50 -9.47
C ILE A 170 -6.69 10.20 -8.48
N PHE A 171 -6.94 11.49 -8.24
CA PHE A 171 -6.28 12.26 -7.19
C PHE A 171 -7.30 12.81 -6.21
N ALA A 172 -7.04 12.61 -4.92
CA ALA A 172 -7.82 13.22 -3.86
C ALA A 172 -6.93 13.81 -2.78
N GLN A 173 -7.22 15.04 -2.38
CA GLN A 173 -6.54 15.73 -1.31
C GLN A 173 -7.54 16.28 -0.28
N GLY A 174 -7.37 15.86 0.96
CA GLY A 174 -8.21 16.22 2.09
C GLY A 174 -7.45 16.91 3.22
N PRO A 175 -8.16 17.31 4.29
CA PRO A 175 -7.65 18.20 5.32
C PRO A 175 -6.72 17.52 6.33
N HIS A 176 -6.57 16.19 6.29
CA HIS A 176 -5.63 15.50 7.17
C HIS A 176 -4.18 15.60 6.70
N ALA A 177 -3.94 16.04 5.47
CA ALA A 177 -2.61 16.36 4.99
C ALA A 177 -2.11 17.64 5.70
N PRO A 178 -0.93 17.64 6.36
CA PRO A 178 -0.41 18.80 7.08
C PRO A 178 -0.26 20.05 6.22
N THR A 179 -0.02 19.88 4.92
CA THR A 179 0.14 20.96 3.95
C THR A 179 -1.18 21.56 3.45
N SER A 180 -2.33 20.99 3.82
CA SER A 180 -3.63 21.36 3.25
C SER A 180 -4.80 21.33 4.26
N PRO A 181 -4.65 21.88 5.48
CA PRO A 181 -5.66 21.74 6.54
C PRO A 181 -6.96 22.51 6.27
N THR A 182 -6.99 23.40 5.28
CA THR A 182 -8.16 24.26 4.95
C THR A 182 -9.11 23.65 3.93
N LEU A 183 -8.81 22.46 3.38
CA LEU A 183 -9.65 21.79 2.39
C LEU A 183 -10.92 21.20 3.02
N GLY A 184 -11.93 20.96 2.19
CA GLY A 184 -13.14 20.26 2.60
C GLY A 184 -12.84 18.81 2.95
N GLU A 185 -13.63 18.21 3.86
CA GLU A 185 -13.43 16.81 4.25
C GLU A 185 -13.57 15.88 3.03
N VAL A 186 -12.63 14.95 2.87
CA VAL A 186 -12.69 13.88 1.87
C VAL A 186 -12.85 12.56 2.59
N ASN A 187 -14.00 11.89 2.39
CA ASN A 187 -14.37 10.71 3.17
C ASN A 187 -15.14 9.68 2.33
N GLY A 188 -14.65 8.45 2.24
CA GLY A 188 -15.34 7.40 1.48
C GLY A 188 -14.99 7.46 -0.01
N ILE A 189 -13.73 7.17 -0.35
CA ILE A 189 -13.32 6.96 -1.75
C ILE A 189 -13.20 5.46 -1.96
N THR A 190 -13.92 4.91 -2.94
CA THR A 190 -13.83 3.50 -3.32
C THR A 190 -13.36 3.38 -4.77
N VAL A 191 -12.37 2.54 -5.03
CA VAL A 191 -11.93 2.14 -6.37
C VAL A 191 -12.06 0.62 -6.46
N GLU A 192 -12.90 0.13 -7.37
CA GLU A 192 -13.26 -1.29 -7.46
C GLU A 192 -13.25 -1.78 -8.91
N ASN A 193 -12.59 -2.90 -9.18
CA ASN A 193 -12.58 -3.51 -10.52
C ASN A 193 -12.21 -2.51 -11.63
N CYS A 194 -11.16 -1.72 -11.38
CA CYS A 194 -10.60 -0.80 -12.35
C CYS A 194 -9.29 -1.37 -12.91
N ARG A 195 -8.84 -0.79 -14.04
CA ARG A 195 -7.52 -1.06 -14.62
C ARG A 195 -6.77 0.24 -14.80
N PHE A 196 -5.52 0.28 -14.39
CA PHE A 196 -4.60 1.41 -14.60
C PHE A 196 -3.37 0.90 -15.34
N TYR A 197 -3.12 1.44 -16.52
CA TYR A 197 -2.03 0.99 -17.38
C TYR A 197 -1.13 2.14 -17.78
N GLY A 198 0.15 2.03 -17.41
CA GLY A 198 1.20 2.88 -17.94
C GLY A 198 1.09 4.35 -17.54
N LEU A 199 0.53 4.70 -16.38
CA LEU A 199 0.43 6.11 -15.95
C LEU A 199 1.78 6.66 -15.49
N GLU A 200 2.13 7.89 -15.88
CA GLU A 200 3.45 8.48 -15.56
C GLU A 200 3.71 8.61 -14.05
N HIS A 201 2.66 8.81 -13.25
CA HIS A 201 2.72 9.02 -11.82
C HIS A 201 1.91 7.96 -11.05
N LEU A 202 1.63 8.21 -9.77
CA LEU A 202 0.78 7.37 -8.92
C LEU A 202 -0.61 7.25 -9.59
N PRO A 203 -1.13 6.03 -9.87
CA PRO A 203 -2.40 5.86 -10.58
C PRO A 203 -3.61 6.23 -9.73
N VAL A 204 -3.52 5.96 -8.43
CA VAL A 204 -4.43 6.46 -7.39
C VAL A 204 -3.55 7.13 -6.34
N HIS A 205 -3.77 8.42 -6.13
CA HIS A 205 -3.04 9.23 -5.17
C HIS A 205 -4.03 9.88 -4.22
N VAL A 206 -4.05 9.40 -2.97
CA VAL A 206 -4.95 9.93 -1.94
C VAL A 206 -4.14 10.47 -0.78
N ASN A 207 -4.32 11.74 -0.48
CA ASN A 207 -3.59 12.45 0.56
C ASN A 207 -4.58 13.08 1.55
N GLY A 208 -4.50 12.76 2.83
CA GLY A 208 -5.29 13.43 3.86
C GLY A 208 -6.78 13.09 3.89
N ALA A 209 -7.19 11.93 3.37
CA ALA A 209 -8.59 11.49 3.31
C ALA A 209 -8.95 10.45 4.39
N ARG A 210 -10.25 10.16 4.52
CA ARG A 210 -10.78 9.09 5.38
C ARG A 210 -11.48 8.01 4.59
N ASN A 211 -11.48 6.79 5.12
CA ASN A 211 -12.26 5.66 4.61
C ASN A 211 -12.02 5.44 3.11
N VAL A 212 -10.78 5.11 2.77
CA VAL A 212 -10.35 4.89 1.39
C VAL A 212 -10.29 3.38 1.15
N ALA A 213 -10.97 2.89 0.13
CA ALA A 213 -10.94 1.49 -0.27
C ALA A 213 -10.48 1.36 -1.72
N VAL A 214 -9.50 0.50 -1.98
CA VAL A 214 -9.05 0.11 -3.31
C VAL A 214 -8.99 -1.40 -3.37
N ARG A 215 -9.83 -1.99 -4.21
CA ARG A 215 -10.01 -3.44 -4.26
C ARG A 215 -10.24 -3.99 -5.65
N ASP A 216 -9.87 -5.26 -5.82
CA ASP A 216 -10.10 -6.03 -7.04
C ASP A 216 -9.60 -5.30 -8.30
N THR A 217 -8.56 -4.47 -8.16
CA THR A 217 -8.08 -3.54 -9.19
C THR A 217 -6.73 -3.98 -9.74
N TYR A 218 -6.51 -3.75 -11.03
CA TYR A 218 -5.25 -4.07 -11.71
C TYR A 218 -4.44 -2.82 -12.02
N PHE A 219 -3.19 -2.79 -11.55
CA PHE A 219 -2.22 -1.74 -11.83
C PHE A 219 -1.04 -2.35 -12.59
N ARG A 220 -0.67 -1.74 -13.71
CA ARG A 220 0.43 -2.25 -14.54
C ARG A 220 1.25 -1.07 -15.05
N ARG A 221 2.56 -1.08 -14.81
CA ARG A 221 3.52 -0.09 -15.37
C ARG A 221 3.26 1.36 -14.93
N CYS A 222 2.62 1.54 -13.78
CA CYS A 222 2.46 2.83 -13.12
C CYS A 222 3.62 3.08 -12.14
N LYS A 223 3.63 4.22 -11.45
CA LYS A 223 4.29 4.29 -10.14
C LYS A 223 3.47 3.52 -9.08
N ASP A 224 3.87 3.62 -7.82
CA ASP A 224 3.17 3.08 -6.67
C ASP A 224 1.72 3.57 -6.56
N VAL A 225 0.85 2.75 -5.96
CA VAL A 225 -0.44 3.24 -5.45
C VAL A 225 -0.18 3.96 -4.13
N GLY A 226 -0.52 5.23 -4.02
CA GLY A 226 -0.01 6.07 -2.92
C GLY A 226 -1.08 6.62 -1.99
N PHE A 227 -0.85 6.39 -0.70
CA PHE A 227 -1.63 6.96 0.40
C PHE A 227 -0.70 7.71 1.35
N THR A 228 -1.05 8.94 1.70
CA THR A 228 -0.36 9.72 2.73
C THR A 228 -1.37 10.40 3.64
N PHE A 229 -1.09 10.42 4.95
CA PHE A 229 -1.91 11.05 5.98
C PHE A 229 -3.40 10.64 5.94
N CYS A 230 -3.68 9.43 5.45
CA CYS A 230 -5.04 8.90 5.36
C CYS A 230 -5.41 8.13 6.62
N HIS A 231 -6.68 8.18 7.00
CA HIS A 231 -7.22 7.38 8.11
C HIS A 231 -8.19 6.34 7.56
N SER A 232 -8.08 5.08 8.00
CA SER A 232 -8.91 3.98 7.48
C SER A 232 -8.67 3.75 5.99
N VAL A 233 -7.57 3.06 5.66
CA VAL A 233 -7.24 2.64 4.29
C VAL A 233 -7.40 1.13 4.17
N GLN A 234 -8.15 0.69 3.17
CA GLN A 234 -8.35 -0.72 2.83
C GLN A 234 -7.82 -0.96 1.42
N PHE A 235 -6.69 -1.64 1.31
CA PHE A 235 -6.04 -1.97 0.04
C PHE A 235 -5.98 -3.49 -0.12
N HIS A 236 -6.95 -4.09 -0.81
CA HIS A 236 -7.07 -5.55 -0.80
C HIS A 236 -7.47 -6.20 -2.12
N HIS A 237 -6.95 -7.42 -2.36
CA HIS A 237 -7.20 -8.21 -3.58
C HIS A 237 -6.81 -7.51 -4.89
N ASN A 238 -5.81 -6.63 -4.86
CA ASN A 238 -5.30 -5.96 -6.04
C ASN A 238 -4.17 -6.76 -6.70
N ARG A 239 -3.99 -6.55 -8.00
CA ARG A 239 -2.84 -7.04 -8.76
C ARG A 239 -2.00 -5.85 -9.21
N ILE A 240 -0.71 -5.86 -8.88
CA ILE A 240 0.24 -4.82 -9.28
C ILE A 240 1.40 -5.48 -10.02
N GLU A 241 1.73 -4.98 -11.19
CA GLU A 241 2.83 -5.51 -11.99
C GLU A 241 3.73 -4.42 -12.56
N TRP A 242 5.03 -4.63 -12.40
CA TRP A 242 6.09 -3.77 -12.93
C TRP A 242 5.92 -2.30 -12.53
N SER A 243 5.68 -2.07 -11.24
CA SER A 243 5.65 -0.70 -10.71
C SER A 243 7.03 -0.05 -10.87
N ALA A 244 7.05 1.20 -11.33
CA ALA A 244 8.26 2.02 -11.46
C ALA A 244 8.73 2.65 -10.14
N ASP A 245 8.06 2.32 -9.04
CA ASP A 245 8.39 2.74 -7.68
C ASP A 245 8.08 1.55 -6.74
N ASN A 246 7.48 1.78 -5.57
CA ASN A 246 6.90 0.71 -4.75
C ASN A 246 5.67 0.06 -5.44
N GLY A 247 5.25 -1.13 -5.03
CA GLY A 247 3.96 -1.66 -5.48
C GLY A 247 2.81 -0.82 -4.93
N VAL A 248 2.83 -0.62 -3.61
CA VAL A 248 1.94 0.27 -2.87
C VAL A 248 2.73 1.01 -1.79
N SER A 249 2.41 2.29 -1.60
CA SER A 249 2.95 3.13 -0.54
C SER A 249 1.85 3.49 0.46
N LEU A 250 1.92 2.87 1.63
CA LEU A 250 1.11 3.17 2.82
C LEU A 250 1.94 4.14 3.67
N SER A 251 2.08 5.38 3.23
CA SER A 251 3.16 6.25 3.69
C SER A 251 2.69 7.33 4.67
N ARG A 252 3.63 7.91 5.42
CA ARG A 252 3.54 9.19 6.14
C ARG A 252 2.26 9.43 6.92
N GLY A 253 2.28 9.18 8.22
CA GLY A 253 1.16 9.52 9.11
C GLY A 253 -0.17 8.82 8.81
N CYS A 254 -0.19 7.87 7.87
CA CYS A 254 -1.35 7.00 7.67
C CYS A 254 -1.67 6.21 8.95
N ARG A 255 -2.94 5.96 9.22
CA ARG A 255 -3.36 5.15 10.37
C ARG A 255 -4.59 4.31 10.07
N GLU A 256 -4.72 3.19 10.78
CA GLU A 256 -5.81 2.22 10.61
C GLU A 256 -5.81 1.68 9.17
N VAL A 257 -4.73 1.00 8.79
CA VAL A 257 -4.53 0.54 7.42
C VAL A 257 -4.59 -0.98 7.35
N THR A 258 -5.37 -1.51 6.43
CA THR A 258 -5.37 -2.92 6.06
C THR A 258 -4.89 -3.08 4.62
N CYS A 259 -3.83 -3.85 4.43
CA CYS A 259 -3.26 -4.22 3.14
C CYS A 259 -3.26 -5.75 3.02
N SER A 260 -4.19 -6.33 2.27
CA SER A 260 -4.41 -7.77 2.31
C SER A 260 -4.70 -8.46 0.99
N GLY A 261 -4.21 -9.69 0.83
CA GLY A 261 -4.53 -10.53 -0.32
C GLY A 261 -4.09 -9.96 -1.68
N ASN A 262 -3.13 -9.05 -1.71
CA ASN A 262 -2.64 -8.45 -2.97
C ASN A 262 -1.59 -9.34 -3.62
N THR A 263 -1.50 -9.29 -4.95
CA THR A 263 -0.41 -9.91 -5.74
C THR A 263 0.42 -8.80 -6.38
N ILE A 264 1.69 -8.69 -6.00
CA ILE A 264 2.61 -7.64 -6.42
C ILE A 264 3.83 -8.28 -7.05
N ALA A 265 4.13 -7.95 -8.30
CA ALA A 265 5.25 -8.53 -9.04
C ALA A 265 6.09 -7.45 -9.72
N GLY A 266 7.41 -7.48 -9.52
CA GLY A 266 8.35 -6.64 -10.26
C GLY A 266 8.34 -5.16 -9.87
N SER A 267 8.12 -4.83 -8.59
CA SER A 267 8.25 -3.44 -8.12
C SER A 267 9.70 -2.94 -8.18
N PHE A 268 9.91 -1.70 -8.62
CA PHE A 268 11.23 -1.06 -8.68
C PHE A 268 11.89 -0.96 -7.31
N PHE A 269 11.15 -0.50 -6.31
CA PHE A 269 11.66 -0.42 -4.94
C PHE A 269 11.11 -1.56 -4.12
N SER A 270 10.06 -1.30 -3.34
CA SER A 270 9.49 -2.31 -2.46
C SER A 270 8.16 -2.84 -2.95
N GLY A 271 7.86 -4.10 -2.63
CA GLY A 271 6.53 -4.64 -2.91
C GLY A 271 5.47 -3.83 -2.18
N ILE A 272 5.63 -3.75 -0.85
CA ILE A 272 4.80 -2.96 0.04
C ILE A 272 5.72 -2.03 0.84
N PHE A 273 5.53 -0.73 0.67
CA PHE A 273 6.23 0.28 1.47
C PHE A 273 5.27 0.89 2.48
N ALA A 274 5.48 0.60 3.76
CA ALA A 274 4.78 1.23 4.86
C ALA A 274 5.80 2.03 5.69
N GLY A 275 5.97 3.30 5.34
CA GLY A 275 7.01 4.10 5.97
C GLY A 275 6.85 5.60 5.84
N GLY A 276 7.66 6.31 6.61
CA GLY A 276 7.76 7.77 6.56
C GLY A 276 8.55 8.26 5.34
N PHE A 277 8.69 9.59 5.20
CA PHE A 277 9.57 10.19 4.20
C PHE A 277 9.94 11.62 4.61
N GLY A 278 11.18 12.04 4.39
CA GLY A 278 11.64 13.36 4.85
C GLY A 278 11.57 13.44 6.37
N ASP A 279 10.81 14.39 6.92
CA ASP A 279 10.61 14.54 8.36
C ASP A 279 9.32 13.88 8.87
N ASP A 280 8.56 13.25 7.96
CA ASP A 280 7.29 12.62 8.32
C ASP A 280 7.51 11.19 8.81
N ILE A 281 6.88 10.89 9.95
CA ILE A 281 6.90 9.57 10.59
C ILE A 281 6.13 8.52 9.78
N GLY A 282 6.48 7.25 9.99
CA GLY A 282 5.80 6.11 9.42
C GLY A 282 4.34 5.97 9.89
N PRO A 283 3.54 5.16 9.18
CA PRO A 283 2.16 4.88 9.58
C PRO A 283 2.04 4.07 10.88
N SER A 284 0.83 4.05 11.46
CA SER A 284 0.49 3.28 12.66
C SER A 284 -0.76 2.42 12.47
N HIS A 285 -0.96 1.41 13.32
CA HIS A 285 -2.16 0.56 13.31
C HIS A 285 -2.35 -0.13 11.95
N LEU A 286 -1.37 -0.95 11.57
CA LEU A 286 -1.28 -1.60 10.27
C LEU A 286 -1.59 -3.10 10.37
N ALA A 287 -2.30 -3.62 9.37
CA ALA A 287 -2.41 -5.05 9.12
C ALA A 287 -1.99 -5.34 7.67
N ILE A 288 -0.85 -6.03 7.48
CA ILE A 288 -0.32 -6.46 6.19
C ILE A 288 -0.43 -7.98 6.12
N VAL A 289 -1.47 -8.51 5.47
CA VAL A 289 -1.88 -9.91 5.64
C VAL A 289 -2.11 -10.64 4.33
N GLY A 290 -1.48 -11.80 4.14
CA GLY A 290 -1.80 -12.70 3.03
C GLY A 290 -1.43 -12.16 1.64
N ASN A 291 -0.49 -11.21 1.55
CA ASN A 291 -0.03 -10.69 0.26
C ASN A 291 1.04 -11.60 -0.35
N THR A 292 1.13 -11.62 -1.67
CA THR A 292 2.24 -12.21 -2.41
C THR A 292 3.04 -11.10 -3.08
N VAL A 293 4.30 -10.96 -2.71
CA VAL A 293 5.27 -10.04 -3.31
C VAL A 293 6.34 -10.86 -4.01
N SER A 294 6.63 -10.54 -5.27
CA SER A 294 7.70 -11.22 -6.01
C SER A 294 8.57 -10.29 -6.83
N ASN A 295 9.86 -10.60 -6.89
CA ASN A 295 10.87 -9.90 -7.69
C ASN A 295 10.89 -8.39 -7.45
N SER A 296 10.83 -7.94 -6.19
CA SER A 296 10.98 -6.52 -5.86
C SER A 296 12.45 -6.11 -5.85
N GLY A 297 12.73 -4.85 -6.15
CA GLY A 297 14.09 -4.37 -6.36
C GLY A 297 14.89 -4.06 -5.10
N ILE A 298 14.25 -3.64 -4.01
CA ILE A 298 14.94 -3.24 -2.77
C ILE A 298 14.41 -4.00 -1.55
N GLY A 299 13.09 -4.03 -1.36
CA GLY A 299 12.46 -4.66 -0.20
C GLY A 299 11.25 -5.48 -0.60
N GLY A 300 10.95 -6.56 0.14
CA GLY A 300 9.66 -7.23 -0.01
C GLY A 300 8.55 -6.40 0.65
N ILE A 301 8.66 -6.28 1.98
CA ILE A 301 7.80 -5.47 2.83
C ILE A 301 8.70 -4.57 3.70
N GLU A 302 8.47 -3.27 3.64
CA GLU A 302 9.19 -2.29 4.44
C GLU A 302 8.28 -1.64 5.47
N LEU A 303 8.68 -1.69 6.74
CA LEU A 303 8.09 -0.99 7.87
C LEU A 303 9.13 0.01 8.39
N THR A 304 9.10 1.27 7.93
CA THR A 304 10.24 2.17 8.15
C THR A 304 9.89 3.51 8.75
N ARG A 305 10.88 4.14 9.37
CA ARG A 305 10.78 5.45 10.02
C ARG A 305 9.74 5.47 11.15
N GLY A 306 9.86 4.53 12.08
CA GLY A 306 9.12 4.57 13.33
C GLY A 306 7.65 4.14 13.20
N THR A 307 7.34 3.28 12.24
CA THR A 307 6.04 2.60 12.18
C THR A 307 5.70 1.94 13.51
N CYS A 308 4.43 1.89 13.91
CA CYS A 308 4.03 1.23 15.15
C CYS A 308 2.70 0.49 15.06
N ASP A 309 2.45 -0.40 16.02
CA ASP A 309 1.19 -1.15 16.14
C ASP A 309 0.85 -1.92 14.86
N THR A 310 1.75 -2.81 14.45
CA THR A 310 1.69 -3.43 13.12
C THR A 310 1.70 -4.96 13.20
N LEU A 311 0.81 -5.57 12.44
CA LEU A 311 0.76 -7.01 12.18
C LEU A 311 1.17 -7.28 10.74
N VAL A 312 2.21 -8.10 10.54
CA VAL A 312 2.60 -8.64 9.23
C VAL A 312 2.45 -10.15 9.29
N GLN A 313 1.43 -10.69 8.61
CA GLN A 313 1.05 -12.09 8.76
C GLN A 313 0.79 -12.83 7.45
N GLY A 314 1.33 -14.04 7.32
CA GLY A 314 0.94 -14.95 6.25
C GLY A 314 1.28 -14.46 4.84
N ASN A 315 2.23 -13.53 4.70
CA ASN A 315 2.65 -13.02 3.40
C ASN A 315 3.69 -13.97 2.77
N VAL A 316 3.72 -14.02 1.45
CA VAL A 316 4.78 -14.67 0.67
C VAL A 316 5.62 -13.58 0.02
N VAL A 317 6.92 -13.59 0.28
CA VAL A 317 7.91 -12.71 -0.35
C VAL A 317 8.91 -13.59 -1.09
N GLU A 318 8.94 -13.50 -2.41
CA GLU A 318 9.72 -14.37 -3.29
C GLU A 318 10.62 -13.56 -4.22
N GLY A 319 11.93 -13.60 -3.98
CA GLY A 319 12.90 -12.87 -4.79
C GLY A 319 12.89 -11.37 -4.46
N VAL A 320 13.89 -10.93 -3.70
CA VAL A 320 14.14 -9.50 -3.45
C VAL A 320 15.57 -9.19 -3.86
N LEU A 321 15.75 -8.24 -4.77
CA LEU A 321 17.04 -7.89 -5.35
C LEU A 321 17.81 -6.91 -4.46
N ARG A 322 19.12 -6.79 -4.70
CA ARG A 322 20.02 -5.85 -3.99
C ARG A 322 20.08 -4.45 -4.63
N GLY A 323 18.95 -3.96 -5.10
CA GLY A 323 18.81 -2.63 -5.70
C GLY A 323 18.20 -2.65 -7.10
N VAL A 324 18.32 -1.49 -7.76
CA VAL A 324 17.80 -1.25 -9.11
C VAL A 324 18.68 -0.28 -9.88
N GLY A 325 18.89 -0.52 -11.18
CA GLY A 325 19.62 0.39 -12.06
C GLY A 325 21.02 0.73 -11.53
N THR A 326 21.30 2.02 -11.30
CA THR A 326 22.56 2.49 -10.70
C THR A 326 22.58 2.43 -9.16
N TRP A 327 21.44 2.14 -8.53
CA TRP A 327 21.30 1.96 -7.08
C TRP A 327 21.59 0.53 -6.63
N ASN A 328 21.83 -0.36 -7.60
CA ASN A 328 22.48 -1.65 -7.45
C ASN A 328 23.90 -1.45 -6.93
N SER A 329 24.07 -1.34 -5.61
CA SER A 329 25.41 -1.25 -5.05
C SER A 329 25.50 -1.89 -3.68
N ASP A 330 26.61 -2.61 -3.52
CA ASP A 330 27.02 -3.14 -2.23
C ASP A 330 27.49 -2.05 -1.26
N GLY A 331 27.71 -0.83 -1.76
CA GLY A 331 28.13 0.33 -0.98
C GLY A 331 26.98 1.13 -0.35
N ASN A 332 25.74 0.94 -0.79
CA ASN A 332 24.58 1.73 -0.33
C ASN A 332 24.02 1.28 1.03
N GLY A 333 24.77 0.47 1.78
CA GLY A 333 24.41 0.05 3.14
C GLY A 333 23.54 -1.22 3.18
N PRO A 334 22.99 -1.56 4.36
CA PRO A 334 22.22 -2.78 4.60
C PRO A 334 20.80 -2.80 4.05
N TRP A 335 20.36 -1.70 3.46
CA TRP A 335 18.94 -1.37 3.31
C TRP A 335 18.23 -2.09 2.17
N TYR A 336 18.97 -2.78 1.30
CA TYR A 336 18.44 -3.37 0.07
C TYR A 336 18.54 -4.89 0.09
N GLY A 337 17.77 -5.61 -0.72
CA GLY A 337 17.77 -7.07 -0.74
C GLY A 337 17.15 -7.72 0.50
N VAL A 338 16.25 -7.01 1.18
CA VAL A 338 15.64 -7.48 2.43
C VAL A 338 14.22 -7.97 2.19
N GLY A 339 13.90 -9.18 2.64
CA GLY A 339 12.54 -9.72 2.55
C GLY A 339 11.52 -8.88 3.32
N ILE A 340 11.74 -8.74 4.64
CA ILE A 340 10.95 -7.87 5.52
C ILE A 340 11.89 -6.98 6.33
N MET A 341 11.73 -5.67 6.24
CA MET A 341 12.55 -4.70 6.97
C MET A 341 11.72 -3.94 7.99
N ILE A 342 12.23 -3.81 9.21
CA ILE A 342 11.62 -3.02 10.29
C ILE A 342 12.62 -1.99 10.80
N SER A 343 12.26 -0.70 10.76
CA SER A 343 13.16 0.38 11.15
C SER A 343 12.51 1.55 11.89
N GLY A 344 13.18 1.99 12.96
CA GLY A 344 12.93 3.29 13.58
C GLY A 344 13.30 4.47 12.67
N MET A 345 12.90 5.68 13.07
CA MET A 345 13.28 6.95 12.45
C MET A 345 14.57 7.49 13.10
N PRO A 346 15.70 7.55 12.38
CA PRO A 346 16.93 8.10 12.93
C PRO A 346 16.82 9.62 13.13
N LEU A 347 17.51 10.18 14.14
CA LEU A 347 17.56 11.61 14.46
C LEU A 347 18.05 12.49 13.31
N ASN A 348 18.97 11.96 12.48
CA ASN A 348 19.29 12.59 11.22
C ASN A 348 18.42 11.95 10.14
N HIS A 349 17.34 12.65 9.80
CA HIS A 349 16.29 12.20 8.88
C HIS A 349 16.82 11.96 7.45
N SER A 350 18.10 12.28 7.19
CA SER A 350 18.82 12.10 5.93
C SER A 350 19.86 10.97 5.90
N SER A 351 20.23 10.35 7.04
CA SER A 351 21.38 9.42 7.06
C SER A 351 21.02 7.98 7.40
N SER A 352 21.46 7.10 6.52
CA SER A 352 21.60 5.64 6.60
C SER A 352 22.60 5.15 7.68
N PHE A 353 22.88 5.96 8.71
CA PHE A 353 23.84 5.67 9.76
C PHE A 353 23.24 5.96 11.14
N SER A 354 22.84 4.89 11.83
CA SER A 354 22.74 4.87 13.29
C SER A 354 24.08 4.35 13.82
N SER A 355 24.64 5.02 14.83
CA SER A 355 25.81 4.56 15.61
C SER A 355 25.54 3.24 16.30
N GLY A 356 24.25 2.98 16.52
CA GLY A 356 23.69 1.71 16.84
C GLY A 356 22.89 1.66 18.11
N ASP A 357 22.73 2.82 18.73
CA ASP A 357 22.10 3.02 20.01
C ASP A 357 20.66 3.52 19.83
N GLN A 358 19.79 3.25 20.81
CA GLN A 358 18.42 3.78 20.78
C GLN A 358 18.38 5.31 20.75
N GLY A 359 19.37 5.96 21.38
CA GLY A 359 19.49 7.42 21.38
C GLY A 359 19.73 8.03 19.99
N ASP A 360 19.99 7.22 18.96
CA ASP A 360 20.10 7.69 17.58
C ASP A 360 18.75 7.84 16.87
N TYR A 361 17.64 7.47 17.51
CA TYR A 361 16.32 7.46 16.91
C TYR A 361 15.44 8.53 17.53
N GLU A 362 14.81 9.35 16.67
CA GLU A 362 13.72 10.23 17.08
C GLU A 362 12.49 9.41 17.47
N GLN A 363 12.25 8.32 16.75
CA GLN A 363 11.14 7.41 17.00
C GLN A 363 11.54 5.97 16.74
N LEU A 364 11.31 5.07 17.70
CA LEU A 364 11.49 3.65 17.51
C LEU A 364 10.34 3.05 16.68
N ALA A 365 10.61 1.96 15.98
CA ALA A 365 9.56 1.12 15.42
C ALA A 365 9.01 0.18 16.51
N GLU A 366 7.78 0.42 16.95
CA GLU A 366 7.26 -0.18 18.19
C GLU A 366 6.09 -1.13 17.97
N ARG A 367 6.01 -2.20 18.78
CA ARG A 367 4.84 -3.11 18.84
C ARG A 367 4.53 -3.74 17.49
N HIS A 368 5.53 -4.45 16.95
CA HIS A 368 5.45 -5.15 15.68
C HIS A 368 5.29 -6.66 15.91
N VAL A 369 4.39 -7.29 15.16
CA VAL A 369 4.23 -8.75 15.12
C VAL A 369 4.40 -9.23 13.70
N ILE A 370 5.47 -9.98 13.45
CA ILE A 370 5.85 -10.56 12.17
C ILE A 370 5.68 -12.08 12.28
N VAL A 371 4.57 -12.62 11.76
CA VAL A 371 4.16 -14.00 12.05
C VAL A 371 3.76 -14.82 10.83
N GLY A 372 4.27 -16.04 10.72
CA GLY A 372 3.82 -16.99 9.69
C GLY A 372 4.06 -16.54 8.26
N ASN A 373 5.03 -15.64 8.02
CA ASN A 373 5.39 -15.21 6.67
C ASN A 373 6.37 -16.20 6.04
N LEU A 374 6.41 -16.23 4.72
CA LEU A 374 7.31 -17.04 3.93
C LEU A 374 8.19 -16.13 3.08
N VAL A 375 9.46 -16.02 3.44
CA VAL A 375 10.46 -15.23 2.72
C VAL A 375 11.42 -16.17 2.00
N ARG A 376 11.59 -15.98 0.70
CA ARG A 376 12.44 -16.82 -0.14
C ARG A 376 13.31 -15.98 -1.04
N ASN A 377 14.57 -16.39 -1.19
CA ASN A 377 15.49 -15.80 -2.16
C ASN A 377 15.62 -14.27 -2.03
N ALA A 378 15.58 -13.77 -0.79
CA ALA A 378 15.92 -12.39 -0.50
C ALA A 378 17.45 -12.27 -0.56
N GLU A 379 17.97 -11.48 -1.49
CA GLU A 379 19.38 -11.52 -1.87
C GLU A 379 20.36 -11.05 -0.77
N ARG A 380 19.87 -10.47 0.33
CA ARG A 380 20.68 -9.99 1.46
C ARG A 380 20.23 -10.53 2.80
N CYS A 381 18.98 -10.31 3.17
CA CYS A 381 18.46 -10.71 4.48
C CYS A 381 17.01 -11.17 4.37
N GLY A 382 16.63 -12.21 5.11
CA GLY A 382 15.23 -12.62 5.21
C GLY A 382 14.38 -11.58 5.94
N ILE A 383 14.69 -11.37 7.22
CA ILE A 383 14.03 -10.37 8.08
C ILE A 383 15.10 -9.54 8.79
N LEU A 384 15.13 -8.24 8.53
CA LEU A 384 16.06 -7.28 9.12
C LEU A 384 15.31 -6.32 10.05
N PHE A 385 15.87 -6.03 11.22
CA PHE A 385 15.33 -5.01 12.11
C PHE A 385 16.41 -4.12 12.74
N HIS A 386 16.05 -2.88 13.08
CA HIS A 386 16.87 -1.97 13.91
C HIS A 386 16.03 -0.79 14.42
N GLY A 387 16.44 -0.16 15.52
CA GLY A 387 15.68 0.92 16.15
C GLY A 387 14.27 0.46 16.53
N THR A 388 14.14 -0.75 17.07
CA THR A 388 12.85 -1.37 17.38
C THR A 388 12.62 -1.52 18.88
N ASP A 389 11.37 -1.52 19.28
CA ASP A 389 10.96 -1.94 20.62
C ASP A 389 9.69 -2.78 20.56
N HIS A 390 9.58 -3.80 21.43
CA HIS A 390 8.46 -4.76 21.42
C HIS A 390 8.21 -5.39 20.03
N LEU A 391 9.26 -6.01 19.46
CA LEU A 391 9.19 -6.74 18.20
C LEU A 391 8.99 -8.24 18.45
N THR A 392 8.01 -8.86 17.80
CA THR A 392 7.81 -10.32 17.81
C THR A 392 7.97 -10.88 16.39
N VAL A 393 8.84 -11.87 16.21
CA VAL A 393 9.08 -12.59 14.96
C VAL A 393 8.85 -14.08 15.20
N LEU A 394 7.68 -14.58 14.80
CA LEU A 394 7.18 -15.91 15.19
C LEU A 394 6.82 -16.79 13.99
N GLY A 395 7.31 -18.03 13.94
CA GLY A 395 6.78 -19.03 13.01
C GLY A 395 6.95 -18.69 11.52
N ASN A 396 7.92 -17.85 11.16
CA ASN A 396 8.19 -17.50 9.76
C ASN A 396 9.08 -18.57 9.09
N GLY A 397 8.86 -18.81 7.80
CA GLY A 397 9.77 -19.58 6.95
C GLY A 397 10.70 -18.64 6.19
N VAL A 398 12.01 -18.79 6.34
CA VAL A 398 13.04 -18.03 5.62
C VAL A 398 13.91 -19.03 4.86
N HIS A 399 13.87 -18.98 3.53
CA HIS A 399 14.63 -19.91 2.68
C HIS A 399 15.59 -19.19 1.74
N ASN A 400 16.82 -19.69 1.69
CA ASN A 400 17.89 -19.18 0.84
C ASN A 400 18.10 -17.65 0.97
N PRO A 401 18.20 -17.09 2.20
CA PRO A 401 18.53 -15.68 2.35
C PRO A 401 19.99 -15.42 1.94
N GLY A 402 20.27 -14.25 1.40
CA GLY A 402 21.61 -13.89 0.97
C GLY A 402 21.97 -14.33 -0.45
N SER A 403 23.21 -14.04 -0.80
CA SER A 403 23.80 -14.34 -2.11
C SER A 403 25.27 -14.71 -1.98
N GLU A 404 25.76 -15.52 -2.92
CA GLU A 404 27.15 -16.00 -2.91
C GLU A 404 28.13 -14.88 -3.27
N TYR A 405 27.77 -14.08 -4.27
CA TYR A 405 28.60 -13.01 -4.80
C TYR A 405 27.98 -11.64 -4.53
N TYR A 406 28.83 -10.62 -4.49
CA TYR A 406 28.45 -9.22 -4.64
C TYR A 406 27.76 -8.98 -5.99
N ILE A 407 27.30 -7.74 -6.22
CA ILE A 407 26.52 -7.40 -7.41
C ILE A 407 27.30 -7.54 -8.72
N ASP A 408 28.63 -7.55 -8.63
CA ASP A 408 29.52 -7.86 -9.75
C ASP A 408 29.41 -9.31 -10.23
N GLY A 409 28.74 -10.19 -9.46
CA GLY A 409 28.53 -11.59 -9.76
C GLY A 409 29.79 -12.45 -9.67
N VAL A 410 30.91 -11.91 -9.19
CA VAL A 410 32.22 -12.60 -9.19
C VAL A 410 32.97 -12.49 -7.88
N THR A 411 32.83 -11.39 -7.13
CA THR A 411 33.51 -11.23 -5.85
C THR A 411 32.69 -11.92 -4.76
N PRO A 412 33.22 -12.96 -4.07
CA PRO A 412 32.48 -13.64 -3.01
C PRO A 412 32.17 -12.70 -1.85
N ILE A 413 31.01 -12.87 -1.23
CA ILE A 413 30.68 -12.19 0.02
C ILE A 413 31.47 -12.87 1.15
N PRO A 414 32.23 -12.11 1.97
CA PRO A 414 32.97 -12.67 3.09
C PRO A 414 32.06 -13.35 4.12
N ASP A 415 32.56 -14.43 4.71
CA ASP A 415 31.88 -15.20 5.76
C ASP A 415 31.67 -14.42 7.07
N ASP A 416 32.22 -13.22 7.22
CA ASP A 416 32.05 -12.35 8.39
C ASP A 416 31.17 -11.13 8.10
N ALA A 417 30.45 -11.12 6.97
CA ALA A 417 29.57 -10.03 6.59
C ALA A 417 28.29 -9.97 7.46
N THR A 418 28.41 -9.45 8.68
CA THR A 418 27.37 -9.39 9.74
C THR A 418 26.08 -8.61 9.43
N TYR A 419 25.87 -8.18 8.20
CA TYR A 419 24.67 -7.48 7.75
C TYR A 419 24.13 -8.07 6.44
N ARG A 420 24.77 -9.13 5.92
CA ARG A 420 24.46 -9.81 4.66
C ARG A 420 24.36 -11.30 4.93
N ASN A 421 23.61 -11.99 4.08
CA ASN A 421 23.44 -13.44 4.15
C ASN A 421 22.91 -13.91 5.51
N VAL A 422 21.87 -13.21 5.98
CA VAL A 422 21.25 -13.42 7.28
C VAL A 422 19.83 -13.92 7.11
N GLY A 423 19.42 -14.94 7.86
CA GLY A 423 18.01 -15.34 7.95
C GLY A 423 17.18 -14.27 8.65
N ILE A 424 17.39 -14.09 9.95
CA ILE A 424 16.68 -13.09 10.77
C ILE A 424 17.69 -12.37 11.67
N GLY A 425 17.72 -11.05 11.68
CA GLY A 425 18.65 -10.40 12.61
C GLY A 425 18.58 -8.90 12.67
N ALA A 426 19.19 -8.37 13.72
CA ALA A 426 19.41 -6.94 13.83
C ALA A 426 20.50 -6.50 12.86
N PHE A 427 20.42 -5.27 12.36
CA PHE A 427 21.55 -4.66 11.65
C PHE A 427 22.75 -4.53 12.62
N ALA A 428 23.89 -5.17 12.32
CA ALA A 428 24.99 -5.37 13.28
C ALA A 428 25.62 -4.11 13.90
N PRO A 429 25.76 -2.97 13.19
CA PRO A 429 26.12 -1.70 13.81
C PRO A 429 25.04 -1.21 14.77
N ALA A 430 23.76 -1.51 14.51
CA ALA A 430 22.60 -1.01 15.27
C ALA A 430 21.84 -2.02 16.12
N ALA A 431 22.47 -3.14 16.48
CA ALA A 431 21.82 -4.16 17.30
C ALA A 431 21.45 -3.64 18.72
N GLY A 432 22.21 -2.69 19.27
CA GLY A 432 21.94 -2.09 20.59
C GLY A 432 20.66 -1.23 20.63
N SER A 433 20.15 -0.81 19.47
CA SER A 433 18.94 -0.01 19.36
C SER A 433 17.65 -0.82 19.41
N SER A 434 17.74 -2.15 19.48
CA SER A 434 16.58 -3.05 19.45
C SER A 434 16.32 -3.66 20.82
N THR A 435 15.19 -3.32 21.45
CA THR A 435 14.79 -3.84 22.78
C THR A 435 13.54 -4.70 22.71
N ASN A 436 13.31 -5.52 23.74
CA ASN A 436 12.10 -6.34 23.93
C ASN A 436 11.73 -7.17 22.67
N THR A 437 12.74 -7.77 22.05
CA THR A 437 12.60 -8.50 20.78
C THR A 437 12.49 -10.00 21.00
N THR A 438 11.41 -10.61 20.53
CA THR A 438 11.17 -12.05 20.57
C THR A 438 11.31 -12.66 19.18
N ILE A 439 12.15 -13.68 19.02
CA ILE A 439 12.36 -14.43 17.76
C ILE A 439 12.18 -15.92 18.05
N MET A 440 11.04 -16.49 17.67
CA MET A 440 10.71 -17.86 18.04
C MET A 440 10.13 -18.69 16.91
N THR A 441 10.38 -20.00 17.00
CA THR A 441 9.76 -21.04 16.16
C THR A 441 9.84 -20.80 14.65
N ASN A 442 10.82 -20.03 14.19
CA ASN A 442 11.04 -19.78 12.77
C ASN A 442 11.79 -20.96 12.13
N GLN A 443 11.50 -21.24 10.87
CA GLN A 443 12.24 -22.20 10.06
C GLN A 443 13.15 -21.44 9.10
N ILE A 444 14.46 -21.58 9.26
CA ILE A 444 15.48 -20.84 8.51
C ILE A 444 16.38 -21.87 7.82
N THR A 445 16.38 -21.86 6.49
CA THR A 445 17.09 -22.89 5.71
C THR A 445 17.87 -22.27 4.56
N ASP A 446 19.05 -22.79 4.29
CA ASP A 446 19.76 -22.55 3.04
C ASP A 446 20.13 -23.88 2.38
N SER A 447 19.51 -24.12 1.23
CA SER A 447 19.71 -25.32 0.41
C SER A 447 20.93 -25.23 -0.51
N ARG A 448 21.59 -24.08 -0.60
CA ARG A 448 22.71 -23.82 -1.53
C ARG A 448 24.07 -24.20 -0.96
N GLY A 449 24.15 -24.51 0.34
CA GLY A 449 25.37 -24.98 0.99
C GLY A 449 26.37 -23.87 1.32
N GLY A 450 26.07 -23.07 2.36
CA GLY A 450 27.02 -22.11 2.94
C GLY A 450 26.90 -20.66 2.45
N VAL A 451 25.92 -20.34 1.60
CA VAL A 451 25.66 -18.94 1.19
C VAL A 451 25.15 -18.12 2.37
N MET A 452 24.20 -18.65 3.14
CA MET A 452 23.74 -18.06 4.39
C MET A 452 24.85 -18.13 5.43
N THR A 453 25.36 -16.97 5.82
CA THR A 453 26.37 -16.85 6.87
C THR A 453 25.74 -17.12 8.23
N TYR A 454 24.63 -16.46 8.54
CA TYR A 454 23.98 -16.55 9.85
C TYR A 454 22.50 -16.92 9.70
N GLY A 455 22.05 -17.95 10.42
CA GLY A 455 20.62 -18.22 10.54
C GLY A 455 19.91 -17.08 11.26
N ILE A 456 20.42 -16.72 12.44
CA ILE A 456 19.97 -15.56 13.21
C ILE A 456 21.19 -14.69 13.52
N ILE A 457 21.12 -13.35 13.54
CA ILE A 457 22.18 -12.53 14.16
C ILE A 457 21.69 -11.99 15.50
N PRO A 458 22.29 -12.47 16.60
CA PRO A 458 22.08 -11.94 17.93
C PRO A 458 23.21 -10.97 18.32
N ARG A 459 22.87 -9.84 18.93
CA ARG A 459 23.85 -9.08 19.72
C ARG A 459 23.21 -8.54 21.02
N GLN A 460 24.04 -8.53 22.06
CA GLN A 460 23.74 -8.42 23.51
C GLN A 460 23.79 -7.00 24.09
N PRO A 461 23.38 -6.79 25.38
CA PRO A 461 22.40 -7.52 26.21
C PRO A 461 21.16 -6.60 26.45
N SER A 462 19.92 -6.97 26.80
CA SER A 462 19.43 -7.91 27.82
C SER A 462 17.88 -8.01 27.88
N THR A 463 17.11 -7.83 26.80
CA THR A 463 15.61 -7.89 26.91
C THR A 463 14.88 -8.73 25.85
N GLY A 464 15.61 -9.43 24.97
CA GLY A 464 14.99 -10.27 23.93
C GLY A 464 15.05 -11.77 24.19
N MET A 465 14.12 -12.53 23.60
CA MET A 465 14.05 -13.99 23.64
C MET A 465 14.31 -14.57 22.25
N ILE A 466 15.19 -15.58 22.14
CA ILE A 466 15.42 -16.34 20.91
C ILE A 466 15.30 -17.82 21.23
N ALA A 467 14.25 -18.52 20.77
CA ALA A 467 14.00 -19.90 21.15
C ALA A 467 13.22 -20.71 20.12
N GLY A 468 13.46 -22.02 20.04
CA GLY A 468 12.69 -22.96 19.21
C GLY A 468 12.82 -22.78 17.69
N ASN A 469 13.78 -21.97 17.21
CA ASN A 469 14.04 -21.79 15.78
C ASN A 469 14.80 -23.00 15.22
N VAL A 470 14.46 -23.41 14.00
CA VAL A 470 15.19 -24.45 13.24
C VAL A 470 16.08 -23.75 12.22
N ILE A 471 17.39 -24.02 12.27
CA ILE A 471 18.39 -23.42 11.38
C ILE A 471 19.14 -24.53 10.65
N GLU A 472 19.08 -24.54 9.32
CA GLU A 472 19.75 -25.52 8.47
C GLU A 472 20.58 -24.82 7.38
N GLY A 473 21.82 -25.26 7.17
CA GLY A 473 22.67 -24.75 6.08
C GLY A 473 23.39 -23.41 6.32
N ALA A 474 23.31 -22.85 7.54
CA ALA A 474 24.10 -21.67 7.91
C ALA A 474 25.59 -22.03 8.06
N ALA A 475 26.48 -21.25 7.45
CA ALA A 475 27.93 -21.43 7.56
C ALA A 475 28.43 -21.18 8.99
N GLN A 476 27.90 -20.15 9.64
CA GLN A 476 28.05 -19.91 11.06
C GLN A 476 26.74 -20.28 11.74
N THR A 477 26.77 -21.36 12.52
CA THR A 477 25.83 -21.46 13.61
C THR A 477 26.13 -20.28 14.52
N THR A 478 25.15 -19.40 14.74
CA THR A 478 25.15 -18.61 15.97
C THR A 478 25.60 -19.49 17.11
N PRO A 479 26.44 -19.01 18.05
CA PRO A 479 26.64 -19.74 19.29
C PRO A 479 25.27 -20.23 19.74
N GLU A 480 25.16 -21.56 19.92
CA GLU A 480 23.90 -22.25 20.23
C GLU A 480 23.01 -21.33 21.06
N GLY A 481 21.78 -21.12 20.57
CA GLY A 481 20.90 -19.99 20.93
C GLY A 481 21.17 -19.41 22.31
N PHE A 482 21.31 -18.08 22.38
CA PHE A 482 21.62 -17.35 23.60
C PHE A 482 20.97 -18.03 24.80
N PRO A 483 21.76 -18.62 25.72
CA PRO A 483 21.18 -19.25 26.87
C PRO A 483 20.38 -18.16 27.56
N ALA A 484 19.06 -18.35 27.61
CA ALA A 484 18.21 -17.51 28.43
C ALA A 484 18.88 -17.43 29.81
N PRO A 485 18.95 -16.26 30.46
CA PRO A 485 19.72 -16.08 31.69
C PRO A 485 19.53 -17.28 32.60
N THR A 486 20.63 -17.98 32.88
CA THR A 486 20.56 -19.24 33.61
C THR A 486 20.48 -18.95 35.09
N HIS A 487 19.38 -19.38 35.70
CA HIS A 487 19.17 -19.30 37.13
C HIS A 487 18.88 -20.70 37.65
N SER A 488 19.27 -20.99 38.88
CA SER A 488 18.64 -22.11 39.61
C SER A 488 17.26 -21.65 40.07
N SER A 489 16.33 -22.56 40.34
CA SER A 489 15.04 -22.18 40.97
C SER A 489 15.23 -21.34 42.25
N ALA A 490 16.34 -21.52 42.98
CA ALA A 490 16.66 -20.75 44.19
C ALA A 490 17.20 -19.33 43.91
N SER A 491 17.83 -19.13 42.75
CA SER A 491 18.42 -17.83 42.34
C SER A 491 17.64 -17.15 41.21
N ARG A 492 16.45 -17.69 40.89
CA ARG A 492 15.54 -17.17 39.89
C ARG A 492 14.96 -15.82 40.35
N PRO A 493 15.05 -14.76 39.55
CA PRO A 493 14.46 -13.49 39.92
C PRO A 493 12.92 -13.57 39.90
N ALA A 494 12.23 -12.65 40.54
CA ALA A 494 10.76 -12.62 40.50
C ALA A 494 10.27 -12.35 39.06
N ALA A 495 9.29 -13.11 38.58
CA ALA A 495 8.71 -12.91 37.25
C ALA A 495 8.12 -11.50 37.07
N SER A 496 7.62 -10.90 38.15
CA SER A 496 7.12 -9.51 38.16
C SER A 496 8.19 -8.45 37.91
N ALA A 497 9.47 -8.79 38.03
CA ALA A 497 10.57 -7.90 37.65
C ALA A 497 10.83 -7.91 36.13
N PHE A 498 10.12 -8.76 35.38
CA PHE A 498 10.29 -8.97 33.96
C PHE A 498 8.96 -8.76 33.23
N PRO A 499 8.94 -8.05 32.08
CA PRO A 499 7.75 -7.95 31.25
C PRO A 499 7.21 -9.34 30.85
N PRO A 500 5.88 -9.50 30.68
CA PRO A 500 5.31 -10.70 30.09
C PRO A 500 6.02 -11.08 28.78
N GLY A 501 6.33 -12.36 28.61
CA GLY A 501 7.09 -12.91 27.48
C GLY A 501 8.60 -13.03 27.71
N SER A 502 9.15 -12.38 28.73
CA SER A 502 10.57 -12.56 29.08
C SER A 502 10.88 -14.02 29.40
N SER A 503 12.07 -14.51 29.03
CA SER A 503 12.47 -15.91 29.27
C SER A 503 13.77 -16.05 30.03
N ILE A 504 13.85 -17.10 30.85
CA ILE A 504 15.07 -17.57 31.53
C ILE A 504 15.22 -19.08 31.34
N PHE A 505 16.39 -19.63 31.64
CA PHE A 505 16.58 -21.07 31.73
C PHE A 505 16.75 -21.47 33.20
N ASP A 506 15.84 -22.29 33.72
CA ASP A 506 15.96 -22.82 35.08
C ASP A 506 16.81 -24.10 35.05
N THR A 507 17.99 -24.02 35.66
CA THR A 507 18.97 -25.11 35.68
C THR A 507 18.59 -26.23 36.65
N THR A 508 17.69 -25.99 37.61
CA THR A 508 17.19 -27.03 38.53
C THR A 508 16.18 -27.91 37.81
N THR A 509 15.25 -27.32 37.06
CA THR A 509 14.23 -28.05 36.29
C THR A 509 14.70 -28.44 34.89
N ASN A 510 15.86 -27.92 34.49
CA ASN A 510 16.45 -28.10 33.17
C ASN A 510 15.46 -27.71 32.04
N SER A 511 14.77 -26.59 32.23
CA SER A 511 13.70 -26.15 31.32
C SER A 511 13.70 -24.63 31.11
N PRO A 512 13.32 -24.15 29.92
CA PRO A 512 13.01 -22.74 29.71
C PRO A 512 11.73 -22.34 30.46
N LEU A 513 11.70 -21.12 30.96
CA LEU A 513 10.54 -20.52 31.64
C LEU A 513 10.21 -19.17 31.02
N TRP A 514 8.92 -18.79 31.05
CA TRP A 514 8.39 -17.54 30.51
C TRP A 514 7.65 -16.72 31.57
N SER A 515 7.95 -15.44 31.71
CA SER A 515 7.20 -14.56 32.61
C SER A 515 5.84 -14.25 32.00
N ASP A 516 4.77 -14.29 32.78
CA ASP A 516 3.47 -13.68 32.41
C ASP A 516 3.30 -12.28 33.03
N GLY A 517 4.37 -11.70 33.58
CA GLY A 517 4.37 -10.45 34.35
C GLY A 517 4.04 -10.63 35.83
N SER A 518 3.70 -11.84 36.26
CA SER A 518 3.42 -12.18 37.66
C SER A 518 4.17 -13.43 38.12
N THR A 519 4.22 -14.46 37.27
CA THR A 519 4.71 -15.80 37.57
C THR A 519 5.52 -16.33 36.40
N TRP A 520 6.53 -17.15 36.69
CA TRP A 520 7.25 -17.91 35.66
C TRP A 520 6.41 -19.12 35.27
N ARG A 521 6.24 -19.32 33.96
CA ARG A 521 5.47 -20.40 33.36
C ARG A 521 6.42 -21.36 32.67
N ASP A 522 6.17 -22.65 32.77
CA ASP A 522 6.85 -23.64 31.94
C ASP A 522 6.22 -23.74 30.53
N ALA A 523 6.70 -24.68 29.72
CA ALA A 523 6.24 -24.85 28.33
C ALA A 523 4.78 -25.33 28.24
N SER A 524 4.20 -25.81 29.34
CA SER A 524 2.78 -26.20 29.44
C SER A 524 1.88 -25.04 29.88
N GLY A 525 2.45 -23.88 30.23
CA GLY A 525 1.72 -22.76 30.84
C GLY A 525 1.44 -22.95 32.33
N SER A 526 2.04 -23.96 32.97
CA SER A 526 1.91 -24.18 34.41
C SER A 526 2.87 -23.27 35.17
N PRO A 527 2.50 -22.75 36.35
CA PRO A 527 3.43 -22.06 37.24
C PRO A 527 4.63 -22.96 37.57
N ALA A 528 5.84 -22.45 37.34
CA ALA A 528 7.10 -23.12 37.59
C ALA A 528 7.71 -22.74 38.94
#